data_AF-A0A419EE04-F1
#
_entry.id   AF-A0A419EE04-F1
#
_cell.length_a   1.000
_cell.length_b   1.000
_cell.length_c   1.000
_cell.angle_alpha   90.00
_cell.angle_beta   90.00
_cell.angle_gamma   90.00
#
_symmetry.space_group_name_H-M   'P 1'
#
loop_
_entity.id
_entity.type
_entity.pdbx_description
1 polymer ?
#
loop_
_entity_poly.entity_id
_entity_poly.type
_entity_poly.pdbx_seq_one_letter_code
_entity_poly.pdbx_strand_id
1 'polypeptide(L)'
;LSAYGLLVYYEGGADAAKTIPDKSLPGFMSENIDKKTAAPGYILESEAVPFDATAFQPGDYLPGIVKSEFTGDRGNISAGWKWADGVWTIELGRLLDTGSEYDVQFADLTASYYFGVAVFENAQVRHATQTAPTFLVFTPR
;
A
#
# COMPACT_ATOMS: atom_id res chain seq x y z
N LEU A 1 -17.08 1.54 -34.26
CA LEU A 1 -15.67 1.85 -33.92
C LEU A 1 -15.62 1.96 -32.40
N SER A 2 -15.08 0.91 -31.77
CA SER A 2 -15.22 0.65 -30.35
C SER A 2 -14.28 1.53 -29.54
N ALA A 3 -14.83 2.42 -28.71
CA ALA A 3 -14.10 3.07 -27.63
C ALA A 3 -14.20 2.17 -26.40
N TYR A 4 -13.29 1.20 -26.28
CA TYR A 4 -13.06 0.54 -25.00
C TYR A 4 -12.21 1.48 -24.17
N GLY A 5 -12.89 2.32 -23.39
CA GLY A 5 -12.26 3.18 -22.40
C GLY A 5 -11.51 2.33 -21.39
N LEU A 6 -10.25 2.69 -21.18
CA LEU A 6 -9.42 2.25 -20.08
C LEU A 6 -10.10 2.71 -18.77
N LEU A 7 -10.93 1.85 -18.17
CA LEU A 7 -11.48 2.08 -16.84
C LEU A 7 -10.37 1.82 -15.82
N VAL A 8 -9.66 2.88 -15.45
CA VAL A 8 -8.77 2.87 -14.30
C VAL A 8 -9.65 3.01 -13.06
N TYR A 9 -9.87 1.91 -12.34
CA TYR A 9 -10.55 1.92 -11.04
C TYR A 9 -9.58 2.46 -9.98
N TYR A 10 -9.93 3.57 -9.33
CA TYR A 10 -9.17 4.17 -8.23
C TYR A 10 -9.93 3.97 -6.92
N GLU A 11 -9.35 3.27 -5.95
CA GLU A 11 -9.81 3.28 -4.55
C GLU A 11 -8.85 4.13 -3.71
N GLY A 12 -9.34 5.31 -3.36
CA GLY A 12 -8.58 6.44 -2.83
C GLY A 12 -8.97 7.65 -3.67
N GLY A 13 -9.66 8.62 -3.06
CA GLY A 13 -10.34 9.72 -3.75
C GLY A 13 -9.50 10.30 -4.90
N ALA A 14 -10.14 10.53 -6.06
CA ALA A 14 -9.51 10.99 -7.29
C ALA A 14 -8.51 12.12 -7.03
N ASP A 15 -7.23 11.75 -6.99
CA ASP A 15 -6.14 12.67 -6.73
C ASP A 15 -5.82 13.39 -8.04
N ALA A 16 -6.19 14.67 -8.13
CA ALA A 16 -6.01 15.49 -9.32
C ALA A 16 -4.53 15.61 -9.76
N ALA A 17 -3.58 15.18 -8.92
CA ALA A 17 -2.17 15.14 -9.23
C ALA A 17 -1.77 13.97 -10.17
N LYS A 18 -2.60 12.92 -10.35
CA LYS A 18 -2.19 11.68 -11.03
C LYS A 18 -2.56 11.59 -12.52
N THR A 19 -3.27 12.59 -13.02
CA THR A 19 -3.55 12.79 -14.44
C THR A 19 -2.98 14.13 -14.88
N ILE A 20 -2.77 14.33 -16.17
CA ILE A 20 -2.56 15.70 -16.68
C ILE A 20 -3.78 16.59 -16.35
N PRO A 21 -3.66 17.93 -16.34
CA PRO A 21 -4.71 18.83 -15.83
C PRO A 21 -6.10 18.65 -16.47
N ASP A 22 -6.15 18.25 -17.75
CA ASP A 22 -7.41 18.01 -18.48
C ASP A 22 -7.99 16.59 -18.27
N LYS A 23 -7.28 15.73 -17.52
CA LYS A 23 -7.64 14.34 -17.21
C LYS A 23 -7.75 13.41 -18.41
N SER A 24 -7.23 13.80 -19.58
CA SER A 24 -7.28 12.98 -20.80
C SER A 24 -6.23 11.87 -20.82
N LEU A 25 -5.13 12.04 -20.08
CA LEU A 25 -4.03 11.09 -19.97
C LEU A 25 -3.56 10.91 -18.51
N PRO A 26 -2.93 9.76 -18.20
CA PRO A 26 -2.16 9.61 -16.98
C PRO A 26 -1.10 10.71 -16.86
N GLY A 27 -0.81 11.14 -15.64
CA GLY A 27 0.23 12.14 -15.37
C GLY A 27 1.62 11.52 -15.32
N PHE A 28 1.70 10.25 -14.92
CA PHE A 28 2.96 9.56 -14.65
C PHE A 28 2.98 8.12 -15.17
N MET A 29 4.18 7.61 -15.35
CA MET A 29 4.51 6.20 -15.58
C MET A 29 5.73 5.79 -14.73
N SER A 30 6.10 4.51 -14.80
CA SER A 30 7.39 4.00 -14.32
C SER A 30 7.94 3.03 -15.36
N GLU A 31 9.26 2.92 -15.44
CA GLU A 31 9.94 1.92 -16.28
C GLU A 31 9.90 0.52 -15.63
N ASN A 32 9.68 0.44 -14.32
CA ASN A 32 9.71 -0.79 -13.52
C ASN A 32 8.34 -1.50 -13.46
N ILE A 33 7.57 -1.45 -14.55
CA ILE A 33 6.27 -2.11 -14.66
C ILE A 33 6.28 -3.16 -15.77
N ASP A 34 5.58 -4.28 -15.54
CA ASP A 34 5.23 -5.19 -16.63
C ASP A 34 4.01 -4.64 -17.37
N LYS A 35 4.23 -4.16 -18.60
CA LYS A 35 3.18 -3.58 -19.46
C LYS A 35 2.14 -4.61 -19.93
N LYS A 36 2.34 -5.91 -19.77
CA LYS A 36 1.36 -6.94 -20.14
C LYS A 36 0.48 -7.38 -19.00
N THR A 37 0.97 -7.30 -17.77
CA THR A 37 0.25 -7.76 -16.57
C THR A 37 -0.08 -6.64 -15.59
N ALA A 38 0.46 -5.43 -15.82
CA ALA A 38 0.51 -4.31 -14.88
C ALA A 38 1.29 -4.60 -13.60
N ALA A 39 2.02 -5.72 -13.47
CA ALA A 39 2.75 -6.05 -12.25
C ALA A 39 3.80 -4.95 -11.92
N PRO A 40 3.94 -4.55 -10.65
CA PRO A 40 3.33 -5.14 -9.43
C PRO A 40 1.92 -4.61 -9.07
N GLY A 41 1.28 -3.86 -9.97
CA GLY A 41 -0.06 -3.27 -9.77
C GLY A 41 -0.02 -1.85 -9.20
N TYR A 42 1.16 -1.27 -9.04
CA TYR A 42 1.36 0.10 -8.57
C TYR A 42 2.69 0.66 -9.09
N ILE A 43 2.86 1.97 -8.99
CA ILE A 43 4.09 2.73 -9.22
C ILE A 43 4.56 3.29 -7.88
N LEU A 44 5.86 3.24 -7.60
CA LEU A 44 6.42 3.99 -6.47
C LEU A 44 6.60 5.46 -6.87
N GLU A 45 6.26 6.38 -5.98
CA GLU A 45 6.42 7.83 -6.22
C GLU A 45 7.88 8.19 -6.54
N SER A 46 8.84 7.50 -5.93
CA SER A 46 10.28 7.64 -6.21
C SER A 46 10.70 7.19 -7.61
N GLU A 47 9.87 6.41 -8.30
CA GLU A 47 10.08 5.91 -9.67
C GLU A 47 9.19 6.63 -10.69
N ALA A 48 8.32 7.53 -10.23
CA ALA A 48 7.36 8.19 -11.09
C ALA A 48 8.06 9.18 -12.04
N VAL A 49 7.89 8.95 -13.34
CA VAL A 49 8.32 9.87 -14.40
C VAL A 49 7.10 10.37 -15.17
N PRO A 50 7.16 11.53 -15.85
CA PRO A 50 6.05 12.00 -16.67
C PRO A 50 5.59 10.94 -17.67
N PHE A 51 4.28 10.83 -17.88
CA PHE A 51 3.73 9.86 -18.82
C PHE A 51 4.22 10.13 -20.25
N ASP A 52 4.82 9.11 -20.88
CA ASP A 52 5.20 9.12 -22.28
C ASP A 52 4.35 8.10 -23.06
N ALA A 53 3.41 8.61 -23.86
CA ALA A 53 2.53 7.78 -24.67
C ALA A 53 3.28 6.94 -25.71
N THR A 54 4.48 7.36 -26.14
CA THR A 54 5.27 6.63 -27.15
C THR A 54 5.86 5.33 -26.58
N ALA A 55 5.95 5.23 -25.25
CA ALA A 55 6.40 4.04 -24.56
C ALA A 55 5.31 2.95 -24.44
N PHE A 56 4.08 3.20 -24.90
CA PHE A 56 2.94 2.30 -24.78
C PHE A 56 2.27 2.03 -26.13
N GLN A 57 1.67 0.84 -26.26
CA GLN A 57 0.82 0.48 -27.39
C GLN A 57 -0.58 0.05 -26.93
N PRO A 58 -1.58 0.02 -27.83
CA PRO A 58 -2.90 -0.51 -27.48
C PRO A 58 -2.82 -1.93 -26.89
N GLY A 59 -3.46 -2.12 -25.72
CA GLY A 59 -3.43 -3.38 -24.98
C GLY A 59 -2.32 -3.49 -23.93
N ASP A 60 -1.42 -2.50 -23.84
CA ASP A 60 -0.53 -2.38 -22.68
C ASP A 60 -1.29 -1.86 -21.45
N TYR A 61 -0.84 -2.28 -20.28
CA TYR A 61 -1.37 -1.89 -18.98
C TYR A 61 -0.46 -0.88 -18.30
N LEU A 62 -1.08 0.11 -17.65
CA LEU A 62 -0.45 1.08 -16.78
C LEU A 62 -1.10 0.98 -15.39
N PRO A 63 -0.34 0.79 -14.31
CA PRO A 63 -0.89 0.80 -12.95
C PRO A 63 -1.56 2.15 -12.61
N GLY A 64 -2.76 2.10 -12.06
CA GLY A 64 -3.48 3.29 -11.59
C GLY A 64 -3.05 3.78 -10.20
N ILE A 65 -2.30 2.99 -9.45
CA ILE A 65 -1.96 3.30 -8.05
C ILE A 65 -0.54 3.83 -8.00
N VAL A 66 -0.36 5.04 -7.45
CA VAL A 66 0.95 5.57 -7.04
C VAL A 66 1.05 5.47 -5.53
N LYS A 67 2.14 4.88 -5.02
CA LYS A 67 2.42 4.64 -3.60
C LYS A 67 3.72 5.34 -3.17
N SER A 68 3.74 5.79 -1.93
CA SER A 68 4.95 6.21 -1.24
C SER A 68 4.90 5.73 0.21
N GLU A 69 6.06 5.78 0.87
CA GLU A 69 6.15 5.51 2.30
C GLU A 69 5.32 6.54 3.07
N PHE A 70 4.61 6.09 4.10
CA PHE A 70 3.97 7.01 5.02
C PHE A 70 5.05 7.75 5.82
N THR A 71 4.90 9.06 5.95
CA THR A 71 5.80 9.92 6.70
C THR A 71 5.11 10.53 7.91
N GLY A 72 5.91 11.11 8.81
CA GLY A 72 5.40 11.67 10.06
C GLY A 72 4.84 10.57 10.97
N ASP A 73 3.80 10.91 11.71
CA ASP A 73 3.27 10.03 12.75
C ASP A 73 2.80 8.67 12.22
N ARG A 74 2.12 8.68 11.07
CA ARG A 74 1.66 7.46 10.38
C ARG A 74 2.81 6.57 9.90
N GLY A 75 4.02 7.11 9.81
CA GLY A 75 5.25 6.42 9.43
C GLY A 75 6.02 5.82 10.60
N ASN A 76 5.55 5.93 11.85
CA ASN A 76 6.21 5.38 13.05
C ASN A 76 6.11 3.84 13.15
N ILE A 77 6.05 3.14 12.02
CA ILE A 77 6.03 1.69 11.91
C ILE A 77 6.81 1.24 10.68
N SER A 78 7.67 0.24 10.87
CA SER A 78 8.36 -0.47 9.80
C SER A 78 7.86 -1.91 9.72
N ALA A 79 8.05 -2.54 8.57
CA ALA A 79 7.71 -3.93 8.37
C ALA A 79 8.78 -4.63 7.54
N GLY A 80 9.12 -5.85 7.93
CA GLY A 80 9.83 -6.82 7.11
C GLY A 80 8.92 -8.02 6.86
N TRP A 81 9.08 -8.68 5.72
CA TRP A 81 8.29 -9.86 5.41
C TRP A 81 9.07 -10.86 4.55
N LYS A 82 8.71 -12.13 4.68
CA LYS A 82 9.27 -13.22 3.90
C LYS A 82 8.20 -14.26 3.60
N TRP A 83 8.14 -14.69 2.35
CA TRP A 83 7.44 -15.90 1.96
C TRP A 83 8.43 -17.07 1.92
N ALA A 84 8.15 -18.13 2.66
CA ALA A 84 8.91 -19.37 2.62
C ALA A 84 8.01 -20.55 2.98
N ASP A 85 8.18 -21.67 2.28
CA ASP A 85 7.51 -22.94 2.57
C ASP A 85 5.98 -22.85 2.73
N GLY A 86 5.35 -22.01 1.90
CA GLY A 86 3.88 -21.84 1.92
C GLY A 86 3.36 -20.88 2.99
N VAL A 87 4.23 -20.13 3.66
CA VAL A 87 3.87 -19.25 4.78
C VAL A 87 4.46 -17.85 4.61
N TRP A 88 3.62 -16.84 4.87
CA TRP A 88 4.05 -15.46 5.06
C TRP A 88 4.47 -15.24 6.52
N THR A 89 5.71 -14.84 6.73
CA THR A 89 6.19 -14.30 8.01
C THR A 89 6.33 -12.80 7.87
N ILE A 90 5.73 -12.05 8.79
CA ILE A 90 5.77 -10.58 8.83
C ILE A 90 6.27 -10.16 10.21
N GLU A 91 7.25 -9.28 10.24
CA GLU A 91 7.75 -8.64 11.45
C GLU A 91 7.44 -7.15 11.37
N LEU A 92 6.75 -6.63 12.39
CA LEU A 92 6.44 -5.21 12.54
C LEU A 92 7.37 -4.60 13.58
N GLY A 93 7.99 -3.46 13.26
CA GLY A 93 8.86 -2.72 14.15
C GLY A 93 8.31 -1.33 14.43
N ARG A 94 8.27 -0.92 15.69
CA ARG A 94 8.03 0.48 16.08
C ARG A 94 8.64 0.77 17.45
N LEU A 95 8.77 2.05 17.79
CA LEU A 95 9.15 2.46 19.13
C LEU A 95 8.04 2.08 20.13
N LEU A 96 8.44 1.82 21.38
CA LEU A 96 7.49 1.62 22.47
C LEU A 96 6.76 2.92 22.81
N ASP A 97 7.48 4.04 22.77
CA ASP A 97 6.94 5.38 22.93
C ASP A 97 7.32 6.20 21.70
N THR A 98 6.33 6.64 20.93
CA THR A 98 6.50 7.49 19.74
C THR A 98 6.34 8.98 20.06
N GLY A 99 5.84 9.32 21.25
CA GLY A 99 5.50 10.68 21.66
C GLY A 99 4.28 11.28 20.96
N SER A 100 3.58 10.52 20.10
CA SER A 100 2.39 10.98 19.40
C SER A 100 1.11 10.79 20.22
N GLU A 101 0.21 11.76 20.15
CA GLU A 101 -1.12 11.70 20.75
C GLU A 101 -2.08 10.75 20.01
N TYR A 102 -1.78 10.37 18.77
CA TYR A 102 -2.62 9.48 17.95
C TYR A 102 -2.21 8.01 18.06
N ASP A 103 -1.05 7.74 18.66
CA ASP A 103 -0.47 6.42 18.80
C ASP A 103 -0.77 5.80 20.17
N VAL A 104 -0.94 4.47 20.21
CA VAL A 104 -0.90 3.72 21.47
C VAL A 104 0.56 3.68 21.96
N GLN A 105 0.78 4.16 23.18
CA GLN A 105 2.09 4.17 23.83
C GLN A 105 2.28 2.92 24.70
N PHE A 106 3.27 2.10 24.36
CA PHE A 106 3.67 0.88 25.07
C PHE A 106 4.61 1.18 26.26
N ALA A 107 4.33 2.24 27.01
CA ALA A 107 5.18 2.69 28.11
C ALA A 107 5.07 1.81 29.37
N ASP A 108 3.94 1.12 29.56
CA ASP A 108 3.74 0.17 30.65
C ASP A 108 3.85 -1.26 30.13
N LEU A 109 5.02 -1.86 30.29
CA LEU A 109 5.28 -3.23 29.85
C LEU A 109 4.52 -4.30 30.64
N THR A 110 3.86 -3.93 31.74
CA THR A 110 3.01 -4.84 32.53
C THR A 110 1.55 -4.80 32.08
N ALA A 111 1.17 -3.82 31.27
CA ALA A 111 -0.17 -3.68 30.75
C ALA A 111 -0.48 -4.69 29.63
N SER A 112 -1.77 -4.93 29.43
CA SER A 112 -2.29 -5.66 28.26
C SER A 112 -2.73 -4.66 27.19
N TYR A 113 -2.16 -4.78 25.99
CA TYR A 113 -2.48 -3.94 24.85
C TYR A 113 -3.28 -4.71 23.80
N TYR A 114 -4.39 -4.14 23.34
CA TYR A 114 -5.23 -4.81 22.36
C TYR A 114 -4.80 -4.51 20.93
N PHE A 115 -4.82 -5.53 20.07
CA PHE A 115 -4.57 -5.40 18.65
C PHE A 115 -5.50 -6.31 17.84
N GLY A 116 -5.72 -5.94 16.59
CA GLY A 116 -6.48 -6.74 15.62
C GLY A 116 -5.63 -6.97 14.37
N VAL A 117 -5.81 -8.12 13.75
CA VAL A 117 -5.16 -8.46 12.47
C VAL A 117 -6.23 -8.68 11.41
N ALA A 118 -5.99 -8.12 10.23
CA ALA A 118 -6.75 -8.39 9.02
C ALA A 118 -5.80 -8.87 7.92
N VAL A 119 -6.15 -9.95 7.23
CA VAL A 119 -5.35 -10.55 6.16
C VAL A 119 -6.07 -10.38 4.84
N PHE A 120 -5.35 -9.86 3.85
CA PHE A 120 -5.81 -9.65 2.48
C PHE A 120 -5.10 -10.66 1.58
N GLU A 121 -5.80 -11.71 1.15
CA GLU A 121 -5.25 -12.73 0.25
C GLU A 121 -5.64 -12.40 -1.19
N ASN A 122 -4.76 -11.66 -1.88
CA ASN A 122 -4.99 -11.16 -3.25
C ASN A 122 -6.42 -10.62 -3.49
N ALA A 123 -6.97 -9.94 -2.48
CA ALA A 123 -8.35 -9.53 -2.47
C ALA A 123 -8.44 -8.02 -2.26
N GLN A 124 -9.24 -7.37 -3.12
CA GLN A 124 -9.42 -5.91 -3.09
C GLN A 124 -10.40 -5.49 -1.98
N VAL A 125 -11.53 -6.17 -1.85
CA VAL A 125 -12.64 -5.76 -0.95
C VAL A 125 -12.85 -6.74 0.21
N ARG A 126 -12.50 -8.02 0.03
CA ARG A 126 -12.71 -9.06 1.04
C ARG A 126 -11.42 -9.33 1.79
N HIS A 127 -11.50 -9.38 3.11
CA HIS A 127 -10.37 -9.64 3.99
C HIS A 127 -10.82 -10.52 5.14
N ALA A 128 -9.92 -11.40 5.60
CA ALA A 128 -10.15 -12.18 6.80
C ALA A 128 -9.81 -11.29 8.00
N THR A 129 -10.79 -11.02 8.86
CA THR A 129 -10.60 -10.26 10.10
C THR A 129 -10.68 -11.16 11.31
N GLN A 130 -10.03 -10.76 12.39
CA GLN A 130 -10.31 -11.32 13.71
C GLN A 130 -11.68 -10.85 14.20
N THR A 131 -12.46 -11.76 14.80
CA THR A 131 -13.79 -11.44 15.36
C THR A 131 -13.70 -10.72 16.72
N ALA A 132 -12.59 -10.88 17.43
CA ALA A 132 -12.34 -10.26 18.72
C ALA A 132 -10.90 -9.75 18.78
N PRO A 133 -10.60 -8.72 19.60
CA PRO A 133 -9.24 -8.24 19.76
C PRO A 133 -8.35 -9.31 20.40
N THR A 134 -7.12 -9.40 19.92
CA THR A 134 -6.04 -10.14 20.59
C THR A 134 -5.32 -9.18 21.55
N PHE A 135 -4.70 -9.71 22.60
CA PHE A 135 -3.92 -8.90 23.53
C PHE A 135 -2.42 -9.24 23.44
N LEU A 136 -1.59 -8.21 23.55
CA LEU A 136 -0.14 -8.26 23.65
C LEU A 136 0.22 -7.97 25.11
N VAL A 137 1.01 -8.86 25.72
CA VAL A 137 1.67 -8.62 27.01
C VAL A 137 3.15 -8.79 26.77
N PHE A 138 3.95 -7.80 27.21
CA PHE A 138 5.40 -7.92 27.13
C PHE A 138 5.89 -8.89 28.21
N THR A 139 6.67 -9.88 27.81
CA THR A 139 7.34 -10.77 28.77
C THR A 139 8.66 -10.14 29.21
N PRO A 140 9.02 -10.23 30.51
CA PRO A 140 10.37 -9.91 30.96
C PRO A 140 11.40 -10.69 30.14
N ARG A 141 12.52 -10.05 29.81
CA ARG A 141 13.68 -10.73 29.22
C ARG A 141 14.52 -11.41 30.28
#